data_AF-A0A7V6E7I5-F1
#
_entry.id   AF-A0A7V6E7I5-F1
#
_cell.length_a   1.000
_cell.length_b   1.000
_cell.length_c   1.000
_cell.angle_alpha   90.00
_cell.angle_beta   90.00
_cell.angle_gamma   90.00
#
_symmetry.space_group_name_H-M   'P 1'
#
loop_
_entity.id
_entity.type
_entity.pdbx_description
1 polymer ?
#
loop_
_entity_poly.entity_id
_entity_poly.type
_entity_poly.pdbx_seq_one_letter_code
_entity_poly.pdbx_strand_id
1 'polypeptide(L)'
;MICTTTRKGMECFFMSEKGCTFNGGTCHEIIEKCNGCEHIVVVNGKSFCRAFPDPSAKWVFGPCNLATHVERKVKEERKINPLKAAKREAKGKM
;
A
#
# COMPACT_ATOMS: atom_id res chain seq x y z
N MET A 1 16.58 4.05 -6.90
CA MET A 1 17.30 2.96 -7.59
C MET A 1 16.43 2.44 -8.72
N ILE A 2 17.02 2.19 -9.90
CA ILE A 2 16.29 1.78 -11.11
C ILE A 2 16.10 0.26 -11.07
N CYS A 3 14.91 -0.23 -11.38
CA CYS A 3 14.67 -1.67 -11.52
C CYS A 3 15.38 -2.21 -12.76
N THR A 4 16.07 -3.34 -12.61
CA THR A 4 16.74 -4.05 -13.73
C THR A 4 16.09 -5.39 -14.05
N THR A 5 15.09 -5.82 -13.26
CA THR A 5 14.39 -7.09 -13.42
C THR A 5 13.16 -6.92 -14.33
N THR A 6 11.97 -6.75 -13.74
CA THR A 6 10.69 -6.76 -14.46
C THR A 6 10.32 -5.38 -15.02
N ARG A 7 10.58 -4.32 -14.25
CA ARG A 7 10.28 -2.93 -14.61
C ARG A 7 11.53 -2.18 -15.08
N LYS A 8 12.26 -2.74 -16.06
CA LYS A 8 13.56 -2.19 -16.52
C LYS A 8 13.47 -0.70 -16.81
N GLY A 9 14.33 0.10 -16.17
CA GLY A 9 14.39 1.56 -16.38
C GLY A 9 13.46 2.40 -15.51
N MET A 10 12.59 1.78 -14.70
CA MET A 10 11.68 2.50 -13.80
C MET A 10 12.25 2.62 -12.40
N GLU A 11 11.94 3.73 -11.73
CA GLU A 11 12.26 3.91 -10.32
C GLU A 11 11.55 2.85 -9.48
N CYS A 12 12.33 2.08 -8.74
CA CYS A 12 11.85 1.01 -7.88
C CYS A 12 12.52 1.09 -6.51
N PHE A 13 11.70 1.35 -5.50
CA PHE A 13 12.15 1.39 -4.11
C PHE A 13 12.55 0.01 -3.56
N PHE A 14 12.03 -1.07 -4.17
CA PHE A 14 12.33 -2.45 -3.78
C PHE A 14 13.59 -3.01 -4.44
N MET A 15 14.24 -2.22 -5.28
CA MET A 15 15.48 -2.64 -5.94
C MET A 15 16.66 -2.34 -5.04
N SER A 16 17.43 -3.37 -4.71
CA SER A 16 18.70 -3.29 -4.00
C SER A 16 19.85 -3.77 -4.88
N GLU A 17 21.10 -3.65 -4.41
CA GLU A 17 22.29 -4.14 -5.11
C GLU A 17 22.24 -5.66 -5.35
N LYS A 18 21.56 -6.42 -4.47
CA LYS A 18 21.38 -7.87 -4.59
C LYS A 18 20.18 -8.26 -5.47
N GLY A 19 19.49 -7.28 -6.06
CA GLY A 19 18.26 -7.48 -6.83
C GLY A 19 17.00 -7.02 -6.11
N CYS A 20 15.85 -7.45 -6.60
CA CYS A 20 14.56 -7.10 -6.01
C CYS A 20 14.41 -7.79 -4.65
N THR A 21 14.11 -7.01 -3.61
CA THR A 21 13.96 -7.50 -2.22
C THR A 21 12.66 -8.28 -1.98
N PHE A 22 11.78 -8.35 -2.98
CA PHE A 22 10.56 -9.11 -2.88
C PHE A 22 10.83 -10.62 -2.94
N ASN A 23 10.01 -11.40 -2.23
CA ASN A 23 10.14 -12.85 -2.17
C ASN A 23 9.96 -13.46 -3.57
N GLY A 24 10.99 -14.11 -4.10
CA GLY A 24 11.04 -14.57 -5.49
C GLY A 24 11.68 -13.60 -6.49
N GLY A 25 12.26 -12.47 -6.03
CA GLY A 25 13.14 -11.61 -6.82
C GLY A 25 12.50 -10.88 -8.00
N THR A 26 11.17 -10.91 -8.13
CA THR A 26 10.43 -10.38 -9.28
C THR A 26 9.16 -9.66 -8.85
N CYS A 27 8.69 -8.70 -9.66
CA CYS A 27 7.41 -8.03 -9.43
C CYS A 27 6.28 -8.76 -10.17
N HIS A 28 5.12 -8.85 -9.55
CA HIS A 28 3.91 -9.41 -10.12
C HIS A 28 3.04 -8.33 -10.76
N GLU A 29 2.27 -8.76 -11.77
CA GLU A 29 1.33 -7.91 -12.50
C GLU A 29 0.16 -7.47 -11.61
N ILE A 30 -0.50 -6.39 -11.99
CA ILE A 30 -1.71 -5.93 -11.29
C ILE A 30 -2.84 -6.95 -11.42
N ILE A 31 -3.68 -7.01 -10.38
CA ILE A 31 -4.92 -7.77 -10.41
C ILE A 31 -6.09 -6.88 -10.87
N GLU A 32 -7.21 -7.48 -11.24
CA GLU A 32 -8.40 -6.74 -11.69
C GLU A 32 -8.88 -5.70 -10.69
N LYS A 33 -8.74 -5.99 -9.38
CA LYS A 33 -9.09 -5.06 -8.29
C LYS A 33 -8.20 -3.81 -8.26
N CYS A 34 -7.05 -3.82 -8.90
CA CYS A 34 -6.18 -2.64 -8.98
C CYS A 34 -6.55 -1.71 -10.14
N ASN A 35 -7.40 -2.12 -11.08
CA ASN A 35 -7.76 -1.29 -12.23
C ASN A 35 -8.36 0.05 -11.78
N GLY A 36 -7.85 1.15 -12.34
CA GLY A 36 -8.24 2.50 -11.96
C GLY A 36 -7.42 3.13 -10.82
N CYS A 37 -6.43 2.43 -10.26
CA CYS A 37 -5.41 3.07 -9.40
C CYS A 37 -4.46 3.97 -10.20
N GLU A 38 -4.14 5.16 -9.67
CA GLU A 38 -3.13 6.07 -10.22
C GLU A 38 -1.70 5.53 -10.14
N HIS A 39 -1.48 4.53 -9.30
CA HIS A 39 -0.18 3.88 -9.12
C HIS A 39 0.11 2.77 -10.13
N ILE A 40 -0.76 2.55 -11.13
CA ILE A 40 -0.54 1.56 -12.19
C ILE A 40 0.48 2.12 -13.19
N VAL A 41 1.46 1.30 -13.55
CA VAL A 41 2.45 1.61 -14.56
C VAL A 41 2.54 0.48 -15.57
N VAL A 42 2.51 0.83 -16.86
CA VAL A 42 2.61 -0.14 -17.94
C VAL A 42 4.06 -0.22 -18.40
N VAL A 43 4.65 -1.41 -18.37
CA VAL A 43 6.04 -1.65 -18.77
C VAL A 43 6.08 -2.92 -19.64
N ASN A 44 6.60 -2.80 -20.86
CA ASN A 44 6.65 -3.90 -21.84
C ASN A 44 5.27 -4.56 -22.09
N GLY A 45 4.20 -3.77 -22.14
CA GLY A 45 2.83 -4.26 -22.37
C GLY A 45 2.17 -4.93 -21.16
N LYS A 46 2.84 -4.97 -20.01
CA LYS A 46 2.31 -5.51 -18.76
C LYS A 46 2.09 -4.40 -17.74
N SER A 47 1.02 -4.51 -16.96
CA SER A 47 0.66 -3.51 -15.95
C SER A 47 1.17 -3.93 -14.57
N PHE A 48 1.89 -3.04 -13.90
CA PHE A 48 2.48 -3.26 -12.58
C PHE A 48 2.07 -2.15 -11.61
N CYS A 49 2.17 -2.41 -10.31
CA CYS A 49 2.01 -1.37 -9.30
C CYS A 49 3.37 -0.67 -9.07
N ARG A 50 3.40 0.66 -9.10
CA ARG A 50 4.60 1.45 -8.75
C ARG A 50 4.98 1.24 -7.28
N ALA A 51 3.97 1.21 -6.41
CA ALA A 51 4.14 1.21 -4.96
C ALA A 51 4.38 -0.18 -4.33
N PHE A 52 3.93 -1.26 -4.97
CA PHE A 52 4.06 -2.61 -4.42
C PHE A 52 4.55 -3.62 -5.46
N PRO A 53 5.44 -4.55 -5.08
CA PRO A 53 5.91 -5.61 -5.96
C PRO A 53 4.88 -6.73 -6.16
N ASP A 54 4.01 -6.98 -5.18
CA ASP A 54 2.89 -7.91 -5.31
C ASP A 54 1.56 -7.23 -4.93
N PRO A 55 0.75 -6.86 -5.93
CA PRO A 55 -0.57 -6.32 -5.70
C PRO A 55 -1.48 -7.34 -5.05
N SER A 56 -1.40 -8.63 -5.42
CA SER A 56 -2.33 -9.66 -4.96
C SER A 56 -2.32 -9.81 -3.44
N ALA A 57 -1.15 -9.94 -2.81
CA ALA A 57 -1.01 -10.03 -1.35
C ALA A 57 -1.62 -8.84 -0.59
N LYS A 58 -1.64 -7.64 -1.19
CA LYS A 58 -2.26 -6.47 -0.57
C LYS A 58 -3.78 -6.52 -0.55
N TRP A 59 -4.39 -7.30 -1.43
CA TRP A 59 -5.84 -7.45 -1.51
C TRP A 59 -6.39 -8.65 -0.72
N VAL A 60 -5.52 -9.56 -0.25
CA VAL A 60 -5.92 -10.77 0.50
C VAL A 60 -6.58 -10.40 1.84
N PHE A 61 -6.02 -9.42 2.56
CA PHE A 61 -6.50 -9.02 3.89
C PHE A 61 -7.49 -7.85 3.88
N GLY A 62 -7.95 -7.42 2.70
CA GLY A 62 -8.83 -6.26 2.53
C GLY A 62 -8.39 -5.36 1.38
N PRO A 63 -9.04 -4.20 1.18
CA PRO A 63 -8.66 -3.28 0.11
C PRO A 63 -7.25 -2.72 0.35
N CYS A 64 -6.43 -2.69 -0.72
CA CYS A 64 -5.08 -2.12 -0.68
C CYS A 64 -5.12 -0.71 -0.08
N ASN A 65 -4.19 -0.40 0.84
CA ASN A 65 -4.11 0.87 1.58
C ASN A 65 -3.72 2.09 0.72
N LEU A 66 -3.23 1.88 -0.49
CA LEU A 66 -2.93 2.93 -1.47
C LEU A 66 -3.89 2.93 -2.66
N ALA A 67 -4.97 2.13 -2.62
CA ALA A 67 -5.96 2.19 -3.68
C ALA A 67 -6.66 3.56 -3.66
N THR A 68 -6.41 4.38 -4.68
CA THR A 68 -7.01 5.71 -4.82
C THR A 68 -8.44 5.65 -5.34
N HIS A 69 -8.79 4.57 -6.05
CA HIS A 69 -10.14 4.32 -6.55
C HIS A 69 -11.11 3.71 -5.52
N VAL A 70 -10.61 3.24 -4.36
CA VAL A 70 -11.46 2.64 -3.32
C VAL A 70 -11.78 3.70 -2.27
N GLU A 71 -13.03 4.15 -2.26
CA GLU A 71 -13.57 4.95 -1.17
C GLU A 71 -13.64 4.09 0.11
N ARG A 72 -12.64 4.24 0.98
CA ARG A 72 -12.67 3.64 2.31
C ARG A 72 -13.64 4.46 3.15
N LYS A 73 -14.82 3.91 3.43
CA LYS A 73 -15.63 4.39 4.54
C LYS A 73 -14.85 4.16 5.83
N VAL A 74 -14.09 5.17 6.25
CA VAL A 74 -13.52 5.23 7.59
C VAL A 74 -14.71 5.23 8.53
N LYS A 75 -15.02 4.07 9.10
CA LYS A 75 -15.93 3.97 10.24
C LYS A 75 -15.26 4.72 11.39
N GLU A 76 -15.51 6.01 11.46
CA GLU A 76 -15.22 6.83 12.62
C GLU A 76 -16.18 6.43 13.73
N GLU A 77 -15.97 5.26 14.32
CA GLU A 77 -16.56 4.89 15.60
C GLU A 77 -15.46 4.96 16.67
N ARG A 78 -14.75 6.10 16.72
CA ARG A 78 -14.08 6.53 17.94
C ARG A 78 -15.14 7.03 18.92
N LYS A 79 -15.94 6.10 19.46
CA LYS A 79 -16.66 6.32 20.71
C LYS A 79 -15.62 6.49 21.81
N ILE A 80 -15.13 7.72 21.99
CA ILE A 80 -14.46 8.10 23.23
C ILE A 80 -15.50 7.92 24.32
N ASN A 81 -15.33 6.87 25.13
CA ASN A 81 -16.14 6.69 26.32
C ASN A 81 -15.96 7.93 27.22
N PRO A 82 -17.04 8.61 27.65
CA PRO A 82 -16.96 9.82 28.46
C PRO A 82 -16.18 9.61 29.77
N LEU A 83 -16.15 8.38 30.30
CA LEU A 83 -15.32 7.98 31.44
C LEU A 83 -13.79 8.15 31.21
N LYS A 84 -13.32 8.00 29.95
CA LYS A 84 -11.90 8.14 29.59
C LYS A 84 -11.49 9.60 29.35
N ALA A 85 -12.44 10.48 29.05
CA ALA A 85 -12.25 11.93 29.00
C ALA A 85 -12.15 12.51 30.43
N ALA A 86 -13.08 12.16 31.31
CA ALA A 86 -13.08 12.62 32.71
C ALA A 86 -11.80 12.23 33.48
N LYS A 87 -11.24 11.05 33.21
CA LYS A 87 -9.99 10.59 33.86
C LYS A 87 -8.74 11.33 33.39
N ARG A 88 -8.76 11.97 32.21
CA ARG A 88 -7.66 12.82 31.72
C ARG A 88 -7.70 14.21 32.34
N GLU A 89 -8.89 14.75 32.54
CA GLU A 89 -9.06 16.06 33.18
C GLU A 89 -8.67 16.04 34.68
N ALA A 90 -8.99 14.95 35.38
CA ALA A 90 -8.61 14.77 36.79
C ALA A 90 -7.09 14.58 37.01
N LYS A 91 -6.34 14.19 35.98
CA LYS A 91 -4.89 13.96 36.07
C LYS A 91 -4.06 15.19 35.66
N GLY A 92 -4.72 16.25 35.15
CA GLY A 92 -4.12 17.53 34.77
C GLY A 92 -4.38 18.68 35.74
N LYS A 93 -5.31 18.51 36.70
CA LYS A 93 -5.48 19.42 37.84
C LYS A 93 -4.81 18.83 39.07
N MET A 94 -3.54 19.19 39.22
CA MET A 94 -2.85 19.25 40.51
C MET A 94 -3.46 20.40 41.33
#